data_AF-A0A2D5B230-F1
#
_entry.id   AF-A0A2D5B230-F1
#
_cell.length_a   1.000
_cell.length_b   1.000
_cell.length_c   1.000
_cell.angle_alpha   90.00
_cell.angle_beta   90.00
_cell.angle_gamma   90.00
#
_symmetry.space_group_name_H-M   'P 1'
#
loop_
_entity.id
_entity.type
_entity.pdbx_description
1 polymer ?
#
loop_
_entity_poly.entity_id
_entity_poly.type
_entity_poly.pdbx_seq_one_letter_code
_entity_poly.pdbx_strand_id
1 'polypeptide(L)'
;MTHYYAGLALLLVPALLATLVTGAFHSGTQLHLTLGLFTAIGCVAQNTLLILFALVTGRVLKQAIAARALPLSFLDKLNEFFARRLDYPTALLAATCAVAAAVLGYGTFIGIPAWIHMLLGLASVVVNLGAIAFGLRTLRLHQVLLDRAAALLDNLDEKSPPEEIGEPQDEWAHSLRMRWIIFGSCTWLPYLYWGALVWRGNFSKISPLFLGGTAFISALALCLAWASQAEAPEESES
;
A
#
# COMPACT_ATOMS: atom_id res chain seq x y z
N MET A 1 2.03 15.37 -0.86
CA MET A 1 2.45 14.03 -0.38
C MET A 1 3.58 14.05 0.64
N THR A 2 4.71 14.72 0.37
CA THR A 2 5.87 14.78 1.29
C THR A 2 5.49 15.17 2.73
N HIS A 3 4.61 16.17 2.91
CA HIS A 3 4.14 16.59 4.23
C HIS A 3 3.33 15.51 4.96
N TYR A 4 2.40 14.83 4.28
CA TYR A 4 1.61 13.75 4.86
C TYR A 4 2.50 12.57 5.29
N TYR A 5 3.44 12.18 4.43
CA TYR A 5 4.40 11.12 4.74
C TYR A 5 5.31 11.50 5.91
N ALA A 6 5.78 12.75 5.97
CA ALA A 6 6.61 13.25 7.07
C ALA A 6 5.84 13.31 8.40
N GLY A 7 4.58 13.75 8.37
CA GLY A 7 3.70 13.75 9.54
C GLY A 7 3.48 12.33 10.07
N LEU A 8 3.19 11.38 9.18
CA LEU A 8 3.02 9.98 9.57
C LEU A 8 4.34 9.36 10.06
N ALA A 9 5.48 9.73 9.47
CA ALA A 9 6.81 9.32 9.96
C ALA A 9 7.09 9.84 11.38
N LEU A 10 6.78 11.10 11.65
CA LEU A 10 6.97 11.73 12.96
C LEU A 10 6.18 11.00 14.05
N LEU A 11 5.00 10.47 13.72
CA LEU A 11 4.19 9.66 14.61
C LEU A 11 4.70 8.21 14.73
N LEU A 12 5.13 7.62 13.62
CA LEU A 12 5.51 6.20 13.56
C LEU A 12 6.87 5.90 14.18
N VAL A 13 7.85 6.78 14.05
CA VAL A 13 9.17 6.59 14.66
C VAL A 13 9.06 6.38 16.18
N PRO A 14 8.42 7.26 16.96
CA PRO A 14 8.28 7.03 18.40
C PRO A 14 7.40 5.81 18.70
N ALA A 15 6.37 5.52 17.90
CA ALA A 15 5.53 4.34 18.09
C ALA A 15 6.31 3.01 17.89
N LEU A 16 7.19 2.94 16.88
CA LEU A 16 8.11 1.83 16.64
C LEU A 16 9.04 1.61 17.84
N LEU A 17 9.66 2.69 18.31
CA LEU A 17 10.58 2.63 19.46
C LEU A 17 9.86 2.24 20.75
N ALA A 18 8.67 2.80 21.01
CA ALA A 18 7.86 2.44 22.17
C ALA A 18 7.39 0.98 22.11
N THR A 19 7.00 0.49 20.93
CA THR A 19 6.65 -0.92 20.71
C THR A 19 7.83 -1.84 21.02
N LEU A 20 9.04 -1.49 20.55
CA LEU A 20 10.25 -2.24 20.82
C LEU A 20 10.60 -2.27 22.30
N VAL A 21 10.61 -1.11 22.96
CA VAL A 21 10.93 -0.98 24.39
C VAL A 21 9.93 -1.76 25.25
N THR A 22 8.63 -1.62 24.96
CA THR A 22 7.60 -2.37 25.68
C THR A 22 7.70 -3.87 25.41
N GLY A 23 8.05 -4.30 24.18
CA GLY A 23 8.25 -5.72 23.87
C GLY A 23 9.46 -6.34 24.57
N ALA A 24 10.58 -5.61 24.60
CA ALA A 24 11.85 -6.07 25.16
C ALA A 24 11.85 -6.12 26.70
N PHE A 25 11.24 -5.14 27.36
CA PHE A 25 11.30 -5.01 28.82
C PHE A 25 9.98 -5.34 29.54
N HIS A 26 8.85 -5.32 28.83
CA HIS A 26 7.51 -5.49 29.41
C HIS A 26 6.68 -6.48 28.58
N SER A 27 7.29 -7.63 28.29
CA SER A 27 6.72 -8.67 27.42
C SER A 27 5.32 -9.08 27.89
N GLY A 28 4.37 -9.15 26.95
CA GLY A 28 3.00 -9.62 27.21
C GLY A 28 2.05 -8.60 27.83
N THR A 29 2.44 -7.33 27.97
CA THR A 29 1.52 -6.28 28.44
C THR A 29 0.48 -5.91 27.36
N GLN A 30 -0.73 -5.56 27.79
CA GLN A 30 -1.77 -5.00 26.91
C GLN A 30 -1.29 -3.75 26.16
N LEU A 31 -0.39 -2.99 26.78
CA LEU A 31 0.25 -1.84 26.17
C LEU A 31 1.10 -2.22 24.96
N HIS A 32 1.98 -3.23 25.07
CA HIS A 32 2.77 -3.72 23.94
C HIS A 32 1.88 -4.19 22.79
N LEU A 33 0.80 -4.92 23.10
CA LEU A 33 -0.15 -5.39 22.08
C LEU A 33 -0.81 -4.22 21.34
N THR A 34 -1.30 -3.22 22.09
CA THR A 34 -1.99 -2.05 21.51
C THR A 34 -1.04 -1.21 20.66
N LEU A 35 0.16 -0.92 21.18
CA LEU A 35 1.19 -0.16 20.46
C LEU A 35 1.69 -0.92 19.24
N GLY A 36 1.90 -2.24 19.36
CA GLY A 36 2.35 -3.08 18.26
C GLY A 36 1.34 -3.14 17.12
N LEU A 37 0.05 -3.27 17.42
CA LEU A 37 -1.01 -3.25 16.42
C LEU A 37 -1.10 -1.88 15.74
N PHE A 38 -1.13 -0.80 16.52
CA PHE A 38 -1.14 0.57 15.99
C PHE A 38 0.06 0.82 15.07
N THR A 39 1.25 0.44 15.51
CA THR A 39 2.50 0.59 14.77
C THR A 39 2.48 -0.23 13.48
N ALA A 40 2.01 -1.48 13.52
CA ALA A 40 1.94 -2.32 12.33
C ALA A 40 0.98 -1.75 11.27
N ILE A 41 -0.21 -1.31 11.68
CA ILE A 41 -1.18 -0.65 10.79
C ILE A 41 -0.57 0.61 10.19
N GLY A 42 0.03 1.47 11.01
CA GLY A 42 0.64 2.70 10.53
C GLY A 42 1.81 2.46 9.58
N CYS A 43 2.67 1.46 9.85
CA CYS A 43 3.75 1.06 8.95
C CYS A 43 3.22 0.58 7.59
N VAL A 44 2.17 -0.24 7.58
CA VAL A 44 1.52 -0.67 6.33
C VAL A 44 0.94 0.53 5.59
N ALA A 45 0.23 1.44 6.29
CA ALA A 45 -0.35 2.64 5.70
C ALA A 45 0.71 3.57 5.09
N GLN A 46 1.80 3.84 5.82
CA GLN A 46 2.92 4.66 5.36
C GLN A 46 3.59 4.11 4.10
N ASN A 47 3.89 2.81 4.09
CA ASN A 47 4.53 2.17 2.94
C ASN A 47 3.56 2.07 1.75
N THR A 48 2.28 1.81 2.00
CA THR A 48 1.23 1.83 0.96
C THR A 48 1.10 3.22 0.35
N LEU A 49 1.14 4.29 1.15
CA LEU A 49 1.08 5.67 0.65
C LEU A 49 2.23 5.99 -0.32
N LEU A 50 3.44 5.52 -0.01
CA LEU A 50 4.60 5.69 -0.90
C LEU A 50 4.40 4.95 -2.23
N ILE A 51 3.94 3.69 -2.17
CA ILE A 51 3.66 2.87 -3.36
C ILE A 51 2.56 3.50 -4.22
N LEU A 52 1.45 3.93 -3.61
CA LEU A 52 0.35 4.57 -4.32
C LEU A 52 0.78 5.87 -4.98
N PHE A 53 1.55 6.71 -4.28
CA PHE A 53 2.06 7.94 -4.87
C PHE A 53 2.88 7.67 -6.12
N ALA A 54 3.77 6.68 -6.08
CA ALA A 54 4.56 6.29 -7.24
C ALA A 54 3.74 5.73 -8.40
N LEU A 55 2.76 4.87 -8.12
CA LEU A 55 1.88 4.31 -9.15
C LEU A 55 1.08 5.43 -9.85
N VAL A 56 0.50 6.33 -9.06
CA VAL A 56 -0.28 7.46 -9.60
C VAL A 56 0.61 8.41 -10.40
N THR A 57 1.78 8.77 -9.88
CA THR A 57 2.70 9.69 -10.58
C THR A 57 3.27 9.07 -11.86
N GLY A 58 3.62 7.79 -11.84
CA GLY A 58 4.04 7.06 -13.04
C GLY A 58 2.96 7.03 -14.12
N ARG A 59 1.69 6.83 -13.72
CA ARG A 59 0.55 6.87 -14.65
C ARG A 59 0.36 8.26 -15.26
N VAL A 60 0.30 9.31 -14.43
CA VAL A 60 0.13 10.69 -14.89
C VAL A 60 1.25 11.07 -15.86
N LEU A 61 2.49 10.66 -15.56
CA LEU A 61 3.62 10.97 -16.41
C LEU A 61 3.60 10.18 -17.72
N LYS A 62 3.18 8.90 -17.71
CA LYS A 62 2.97 8.11 -18.94
C LYS A 62 1.92 8.78 -19.84
N GLN A 63 0.82 9.25 -19.26
CA GLN A 63 -0.21 9.98 -20.00
C GLN A 63 0.32 11.29 -20.57
N ALA A 64 1.09 12.05 -19.79
CA ALA A 64 1.73 13.27 -20.28
C ALA A 64 2.72 13.02 -21.43
N ILE A 65 3.48 11.92 -21.38
CA ILE A 65 4.40 11.50 -22.46
C ILE A 65 3.63 11.07 -23.71
N ALA A 66 2.53 10.34 -23.54
CA ALA A 66 1.65 10.02 -24.66
C ALA A 66 1.05 11.30 -25.26
N ALA A 67 0.83 12.32 -24.42
CA ALA A 67 0.18 13.55 -24.82
C ALA A 67 1.08 14.60 -25.45
N ARG A 68 2.37 14.54 -25.19
CA ARG A 68 3.35 15.52 -25.65
C ARG A 68 4.64 14.82 -26.01
N ALA A 69 5.26 15.26 -27.11
CA ALA A 69 6.61 14.85 -27.47
C ALA A 69 7.64 15.45 -26.50
N LEU A 70 7.75 14.86 -25.31
CA LEU A 70 8.76 15.28 -24.33
C LEU A 70 10.18 15.07 -24.89
N PRO A 71 11.14 15.94 -24.55
CA PRO A 71 12.52 15.78 -25.00
C PRO A 71 13.11 14.43 -24.59
N LEU A 72 13.80 13.74 -25.52
CA LEU A 72 14.46 12.44 -25.25
C LEU A 72 15.38 12.50 -24.02
N SER A 73 16.11 13.60 -23.85
CA SER A 73 16.99 13.81 -22.69
C SER A 73 16.26 13.82 -21.34
N PHE A 74 14.97 14.15 -21.31
CA PHE A 74 14.13 14.03 -20.11
C PHE A 74 13.66 12.58 -19.92
N LEU A 75 13.26 11.90 -20.99
CA LEU A 75 12.85 10.49 -20.96
C LEU A 75 13.99 9.58 -20.48
N ASP A 76 15.23 9.84 -20.90
CA ASP A 76 16.40 9.08 -20.44
C ASP A 76 16.62 9.25 -18.94
N LYS A 77 16.52 10.49 -18.43
CA LYS A 77 16.60 10.78 -17.00
C LYS A 77 15.47 10.13 -16.21
N LEU A 78 14.28 10.08 -16.81
CA LEU A 78 13.13 9.44 -16.21
C LEU A 78 13.31 7.92 -16.10
N ASN A 79 13.77 7.29 -17.17
CA ASN A 79 14.07 5.86 -17.21
C ASN A 79 15.19 5.50 -16.23
N GLU A 80 16.29 6.27 -16.21
CA GLU A 80 17.36 6.09 -15.23
C GLU A 80 16.84 6.27 -13.80
N PHE A 81 15.98 7.26 -13.58
CA PHE A 81 15.37 7.51 -12.29
C PHE A 81 14.56 6.32 -11.81
N PHE A 82 13.71 5.70 -12.65
CA PHE A 82 12.90 4.55 -12.23
C PHE A 82 13.69 3.24 -12.15
N ALA A 83 14.65 3.01 -13.06
CA ALA A 83 15.45 1.79 -13.11
C ALA A 83 16.30 1.57 -11.84
N ARG A 84 16.70 2.66 -11.17
CA ARG A 84 17.58 2.59 -9.99
C ARG A 84 16.84 2.56 -8.65
N ARG A 85 15.51 2.46 -8.62
CA ARG A 85 14.72 2.64 -7.40
C ARG A 85 14.48 1.32 -6.68
N LEU A 86 15.23 1.14 -5.59
CA LEU A 86 15.00 0.07 -4.60
C LEU A 86 13.92 0.44 -3.57
N ASP A 87 13.28 1.60 -3.71
CA ASP A 87 12.33 2.11 -2.73
C ASP A 87 11.06 1.25 -2.64
N TYR A 88 10.55 0.72 -3.76
CA TYR A 88 9.35 -0.14 -3.73
C TYR A 88 9.58 -1.49 -3.08
N PRO A 89 10.64 -2.26 -3.46
CA PRO A 89 10.97 -3.48 -2.75
C PRO A 89 11.22 -3.23 -1.26
N THR A 90 11.85 -2.10 -0.90
CA THR A 90 12.11 -1.73 0.49
C THR A 90 10.81 -1.44 1.25
N ALA A 91 9.89 -0.66 0.65
CA ALA A 91 8.61 -0.35 1.27
C ALA A 91 7.72 -1.60 1.44
N LEU A 92 7.72 -2.48 0.44
CA LEU A 92 7.01 -3.76 0.52
C LEU A 92 7.60 -4.64 1.62
N LEU A 93 8.93 -4.80 1.64
CA LEU A 93 9.62 -5.55 2.70
C LEU A 93 9.31 -4.98 4.08
N ALA A 94 9.33 -3.65 4.25
CA ALA A 94 9.02 -2.99 5.50
C ALA A 94 7.58 -3.27 5.99
N ALA A 95 6.60 -3.16 5.08
CA ALA A 95 5.21 -3.52 5.36
C ALA A 95 5.06 -5.00 5.73
N THR A 96 5.72 -5.90 4.98
CA THR A 96 5.70 -7.35 5.26
C THR A 96 6.33 -7.67 6.61
N CYS A 97 7.47 -7.06 6.97
CA CYS A 97 8.09 -7.25 8.28
C CYS A 97 7.19 -6.74 9.42
N ALA A 98 6.49 -5.62 9.23
CA ALA A 98 5.53 -5.11 10.21
C ALA A 98 4.37 -6.08 10.45
N VAL A 99 3.77 -6.59 9.37
CA VAL A 99 2.69 -7.59 9.44
C VAL A 99 3.19 -8.89 10.07
N ALA A 100 4.34 -9.40 9.64
CA ALA A 100 4.90 -10.64 10.15
C ALA A 100 5.21 -10.56 11.66
N ALA A 101 5.79 -9.45 12.12
CA ALA A 101 6.04 -9.22 13.54
C ALA A 101 4.73 -9.18 14.36
N ALA A 102 3.71 -8.47 13.88
CA ALA A 102 2.41 -8.37 14.55
C ALA A 102 1.70 -9.73 14.64
N VAL A 103 1.69 -10.47 13.54
CA VAL A 103 1.12 -11.82 13.44
C VAL A 103 1.84 -12.80 14.36
N LEU A 104 3.18 -12.82 14.34
CA LEU A 104 3.97 -13.69 15.20
C LEU A 104 3.90 -13.32 16.68
N GLY A 105 3.43 -12.11 17.02
CA GLY A 105 3.09 -11.75 18.40
C GLY A 105 2.07 -12.71 19.02
N TYR A 106 1.15 -13.24 18.21
CA TYR A 106 0.21 -14.30 18.61
C TYR A 106 0.80 -15.72 18.51
N GLY A 107 1.98 -15.87 17.92
CA GLY A 107 2.64 -17.15 17.70
C GLY A 107 2.99 -17.89 18.98
N THR A 108 3.21 -17.16 20.07
CA THR A 108 3.52 -17.74 21.40
C THR A 108 2.39 -18.65 21.89
N PHE A 109 1.12 -18.35 21.58
CA PHE A 109 -0.03 -19.18 21.92
C PHE A 109 -0.09 -20.52 21.18
N ILE A 110 0.64 -20.64 20.06
CA ILE A 110 0.74 -21.88 19.27
C ILE A 110 2.13 -22.53 19.38
N GLY A 111 2.92 -22.14 20.38
CA GLY A 111 4.21 -22.75 20.69
C GLY A 111 5.40 -22.19 19.92
N ILE A 112 5.27 -21.05 19.23
CA ILE A 112 6.42 -20.39 18.60
C ILE A 112 7.30 -19.78 19.70
N PRO A 113 8.61 -20.08 19.74
CA PRO A 113 9.52 -19.50 20.72
C PRO A 113 9.52 -17.97 20.69
N ALA A 114 9.48 -17.34 21.86
CA ALA A 114 9.43 -15.88 21.99
C ALA A 114 10.61 -15.15 21.33
N TRP A 115 11.79 -15.78 21.27
CA TRP A 115 12.95 -15.20 20.61
C TRP A 115 12.75 -14.99 19.10
N ILE A 116 11.91 -15.80 18.44
CA ILE A 116 11.57 -15.62 17.02
C ILE A 116 10.75 -14.36 16.82
N HIS A 117 9.74 -14.14 17.66
CA HIS A 117 8.96 -12.90 17.64
C HIS A 117 9.86 -11.68 17.94
N MET A 118 10.78 -11.80 18.89
CA MET A 118 11.74 -10.73 19.20
C MET A 118 12.64 -10.38 18.00
N LEU A 119 13.21 -11.38 17.33
CA LEU A 119 14.05 -11.16 16.13
C LEU A 119 13.26 -10.50 15.00
N LEU A 120 12.03 -10.94 14.73
CA LEU A 120 11.18 -10.30 13.72
C LEU A 120 10.75 -8.90 14.13
N GLY A 121 10.46 -8.67 15.42
CA GLY A 121 10.17 -7.34 15.95
C GLY A 121 11.35 -6.39 15.72
N LEU A 122 12.57 -6.81 16.06
CA LEU A 122 13.78 -6.02 15.84
C LEU A 122 14.03 -5.76 14.35
N ALA A 123 13.94 -6.80 13.52
CA ALA A 123 14.07 -6.66 12.06
C ALA A 123 13.04 -5.69 11.51
N SER A 124 11.78 -5.78 11.96
CA SER A 124 10.71 -4.88 11.56
C SER A 124 11.01 -3.42 11.90
N VAL A 125 11.54 -3.14 13.10
CA VAL A 125 11.96 -1.79 13.47
C VAL A 125 13.09 -1.29 12.57
N VAL A 126 14.16 -2.06 12.40
CA VAL A 126 15.31 -1.66 11.59
C VAL A 126 14.89 -1.36 10.15
N VAL A 127 14.13 -2.28 9.53
CA VAL A 127 13.67 -2.14 8.15
C VAL A 127 12.70 -0.96 8.00
N ASN A 128 11.75 -0.77 8.92
CA ASN A 128 10.80 0.35 8.81
C ASN A 128 11.45 1.72 9.04
N LEU A 129 12.41 1.83 9.96
CA LEU A 129 13.17 3.08 10.14
C LEU A 129 13.99 3.40 8.88
N GLY A 130 14.63 2.39 8.28
CA GLY A 130 15.31 2.54 6.99
C GLY A 130 14.35 2.96 5.89
N ALA A 131 13.20 2.29 5.76
CA ALA A 131 12.18 2.58 4.76
C ALA A 131 11.60 3.99 4.90
N ILE A 132 11.41 4.50 6.11
CA ILE A 132 10.99 5.89 6.36
C ILE A 132 12.03 6.88 5.82
N ALA A 133 13.31 6.65 6.11
CA ALA A 133 14.39 7.52 5.64
C ALA A 133 14.52 7.50 4.11
N PHE A 134 14.48 6.31 3.50
CA PHE A 134 14.47 6.16 2.04
C PHE A 134 13.22 6.79 1.41
N GLY A 135 12.04 6.54 1.97
CA GLY A 135 10.78 7.10 1.50
C GLY A 135 10.77 8.62 1.48
N LEU A 136 11.25 9.28 2.54
CA LEU A 136 11.38 10.75 2.57
C LEU A 136 12.32 11.29 1.48
N ARG A 137 13.48 10.65 1.29
CA ARG A 137 14.42 11.02 0.23
C ARG A 137 13.77 10.85 -1.14
N THR A 138 13.08 9.74 -1.35
CA THR A 138 12.49 9.36 -2.62
C THR A 138 11.30 10.24 -2.98
N LEU A 139 10.47 10.64 -2.02
CA LEU A 139 9.39 11.60 -2.24
C LEU A 139 9.92 12.97 -2.69
N ARG A 140 11.00 13.47 -2.07
CA ARG A 140 11.62 14.73 -2.48
C ARG A 140 12.17 14.65 -3.90
N LEU A 141 12.83 13.54 -4.25
CA LEU A 141 13.36 13.33 -5.59
C LEU A 141 12.26 13.21 -6.65
N HIS A 142 11.15 12.53 -6.33
CA HIS A 142 9.97 12.49 -7.20
C HIS A 142 9.35 13.87 -7.36
N GLN A 143 9.24 14.66 -6.29
CA GLN A 143 8.70 16.01 -6.37
C GLN A 143 9.51 16.88 -7.34
N VAL A 144 10.84 16.89 -7.22
CA VAL A 144 11.71 17.63 -8.16
C VAL A 144 11.54 17.16 -9.61
N LEU A 145 11.36 15.86 -9.83
CA LEU A 145 11.13 15.31 -11.15
C LEU A 145 9.77 15.72 -11.73
N LEU A 146 8.72 15.72 -10.92
CA LEU A 146 7.38 16.15 -11.30
C LEU A 146 7.33 17.65 -11.59
N ASP A 147 7.97 18.47 -10.76
CA ASP A 147 8.04 19.92 -10.97
C ASP A 147 8.74 20.24 -12.30
N ARG A 148 9.79 19.49 -12.65
CA ARG A 148 10.46 19.59 -13.96
C ARG A 148 9.57 19.13 -15.10
N ALA A 149 8.83 18.04 -14.93
CA ALA A 149 7.88 17.55 -15.93
C ALA A 149 6.79 18.59 -16.20
N ALA A 150 6.19 19.14 -15.14
CA ALA A 150 5.18 20.20 -15.22
C ALA A 150 5.72 21.42 -15.96
N ALA A 151 6.88 21.95 -15.55
CA ALA A 151 7.48 23.10 -16.23
C ALA A 151 7.79 22.82 -17.71
N LEU A 152 8.20 21.60 -18.08
CA LEU A 152 8.40 21.23 -19.49
C LEU A 152 7.09 21.18 -20.27
N LEU A 153 6.01 20.66 -19.67
CA LEU A 153 4.69 20.62 -20.28
C LEU A 153 4.12 22.03 -20.47
N ASP A 154 4.24 22.89 -19.46
CA ASP A 154 3.79 24.30 -19.54
C ASP A 154 4.50 25.04 -20.69
N ASN A 155 5.80 24.85 -20.84
CA ASN A 155 6.59 25.44 -21.94
C ASN A 155 6.20 24.88 -23.33
N LEU A 156 5.72 23.63 -23.40
CA LEU A 156 5.26 23.04 -24.65
C LEU A 156 3.87 23.56 -25.00
N ASP A 157 2.98 23.66 -24.01
CA ASP A 157 1.62 24.17 -24.17
C ASP A 157 1.59 25.65 -24.60
N GLU A 158 2.57 26.44 -24.16
CA GLU A 158 2.75 27.83 -24.64
C GLU A 158 3.12 27.88 -26.14
N LYS A 159 3.89 26.90 -26.63
CA LYS A 159 4.38 26.87 -28.03
C LYS A 159 3.42 26.20 -28.99
N SER A 160 2.67 25.21 -28.51
CA SER A 160 1.74 24.42 -29.31
C SER A 160 0.65 23.92 -28.37
N PRO A 161 -0.60 24.37 -28.54
CA PRO A 161 -1.68 23.89 -27.70
C PRO A 161 -1.83 22.37 -27.85
N PRO A 162 -2.35 21.69 -26.80
CA PRO A 162 -2.61 20.27 -26.83
C PRO A 162 -3.27 19.81 -28.13
N GLU A 163 -2.76 18.74 -28.75
CA GLU A 163 -3.66 17.89 -29.52
C GLU A 163 -4.71 17.35 -28.53
N GLU A 164 -5.99 17.44 -28.90
CA GLU A 164 -7.06 16.75 -28.19
C GLU A 164 -6.83 15.25 -28.31
N ILE A 165 -6.15 14.71 -27.33
CA ILE A 165 -6.00 13.29 -27.18
C ILE A 165 -7.25 12.86 -26.45
N GLY A 166 -8.10 12.12 -27.16
CA GLY A 166 -9.30 11.54 -26.59
C GLY A 166 -9.01 10.93 -25.23
N GLU A 167 -9.99 10.97 -24.33
CA GLU A 167 -9.81 10.55 -22.94
C GLU A 167 -9.00 9.26 -22.89
N PRO A 168 -7.90 9.21 -22.12
CA PRO A 168 -7.03 8.06 -22.10
C PRO A 168 -7.88 6.83 -21.77
N GLN A 169 -8.02 5.91 -22.73
CA GLN A 169 -8.73 4.65 -22.50
C GLN A 169 -8.03 3.98 -21.32
N ASP A 170 -8.78 3.90 -20.22
CA ASP A 170 -8.26 3.42 -18.97
C ASP A 170 -8.13 1.90 -19.08
N GLU A 171 -7.06 1.40 -19.71
CA GLU A 171 -6.78 -0.03 -19.93
C GLU A 171 -6.82 -0.85 -18.62
N TRP A 172 -6.72 -0.16 -17.47
CA TRP A 172 -6.75 -0.72 -16.11
C TRP A 172 -7.97 -0.31 -15.31
N ALA A 173 -8.94 0.40 -15.90
CA ALA A 173 -10.26 0.51 -15.30
C ALA A 173 -10.92 -0.87 -15.37
N HIS A 174 -10.56 -1.73 -14.42
CA HIS A 174 -11.45 -2.77 -13.96
C HIS A 174 -12.82 -2.13 -13.84
N SER A 175 -13.80 -2.72 -14.53
CA SER A 175 -15.19 -2.33 -14.40
C SER A 175 -15.52 -2.19 -12.91
N LEU A 176 -16.39 -1.24 -12.56
CA LEU A 176 -16.76 -1.00 -11.17
C LEU A 176 -17.15 -2.32 -10.48
N ARG A 177 -17.82 -3.21 -11.22
CA ARG A 177 -18.08 -4.62 -10.88
C ARG A 177 -16.83 -5.38 -10.43
N MET A 178 -15.80 -5.43 -11.25
CA MET A 178 -14.57 -6.16 -10.95
C MET A 178 -13.88 -5.60 -9.70
N ARG A 179 -13.92 -4.29 -9.47
CA ARG A 179 -13.37 -3.66 -8.24
C ARG A 179 -14.09 -4.18 -7.00
N TRP A 180 -15.42 -4.25 -7.04
CA TRP A 180 -16.22 -4.81 -5.95
C TRP A 180 -15.96 -6.30 -5.74
N ILE A 181 -15.80 -7.09 -6.80
CA ILE A 181 -15.45 -8.52 -6.70
C ILE A 181 -14.09 -8.70 -6.02
N ILE A 182 -13.08 -7.93 -6.42
CA ILE A 182 -11.74 -7.96 -5.80
C ILE A 182 -11.86 -7.60 -4.32
N PHE A 183 -12.54 -6.50 -4.00
CA PHE A 183 -12.74 -6.06 -2.61
C PHE A 183 -13.44 -7.13 -1.76
N GLY A 184 -14.55 -7.69 -2.26
CA GLY A 184 -15.27 -8.76 -1.58
C GLY A 184 -14.38 -9.99 -1.35
N SER A 185 -13.61 -10.39 -2.35
CA SER A 185 -12.68 -11.53 -2.26
C SER A 185 -11.56 -11.29 -1.25
N CYS A 186 -11.00 -10.08 -1.21
CA CYS A 186 -9.94 -9.72 -0.26
C CYS A 186 -10.39 -9.78 1.20
N THR A 187 -11.69 -9.62 1.50
CA THR A 187 -12.20 -9.70 2.87
C THR A 187 -12.09 -11.10 3.47
N TRP A 188 -11.97 -12.13 2.62
CA TRP A 188 -11.74 -13.51 3.04
C TRP A 188 -10.27 -13.83 3.32
N LEU A 189 -9.32 -13.00 2.87
CA LEU A 189 -7.89 -13.28 3.07
C LEU A 189 -7.51 -13.41 4.55
N PRO A 190 -7.99 -12.55 5.48
CA PRO A 190 -7.80 -12.77 6.90
C PRO A 190 -8.39 -14.10 7.39
N TYR A 191 -9.59 -14.46 6.94
CA TYR A 191 -10.24 -15.71 7.32
C TYR A 191 -9.45 -16.93 6.84
N LEU A 192 -9.02 -16.93 5.59
CA LEU A 192 -8.19 -17.99 5.00
C LEU A 192 -6.84 -18.09 5.70
N TYR A 193 -6.22 -16.95 6.00
CA TYR A 193 -4.97 -16.86 6.77
C TYR A 193 -5.14 -17.54 8.14
N TRP A 194 -6.16 -17.17 8.91
CA TRP A 194 -6.39 -17.73 10.24
C TRP A 194 -6.79 -19.22 10.18
N GLY A 195 -7.68 -19.60 9.26
CA GLY A 195 -8.10 -20.99 9.06
C GLY A 195 -6.95 -21.92 8.71
N ALA A 196 -6.14 -21.53 7.72
CA ALA A 196 -5.05 -22.36 7.24
C ALA A 196 -3.85 -22.37 8.21
N LEU A 197 -3.43 -21.21 8.71
CA LEU A 197 -2.15 -21.08 9.43
C LEU A 197 -2.31 -21.12 10.95
N VAL A 198 -3.30 -20.42 11.51
CA VAL A 198 -3.44 -20.27 12.97
C VAL A 198 -4.24 -21.41 13.57
N TRP A 199 -5.39 -21.71 12.98
CA TRP A 199 -6.29 -22.75 13.45
C TRP A 199 -5.93 -24.14 12.92
N ARG A 200 -5.05 -24.23 11.92
CA ARG A 200 -4.65 -25.49 11.26
C ARG A 200 -5.87 -26.32 10.85
N GLY A 201 -6.89 -25.67 10.32
CA GLY A 201 -8.17 -26.29 9.95
C GLY A 201 -9.18 -26.47 11.09
N ASN A 202 -8.87 -26.05 12.33
CA ASN A 202 -9.82 -26.12 13.44
C ASN A 202 -10.70 -24.87 13.55
N PHE A 203 -11.77 -24.83 12.75
CA PHE A 203 -12.72 -23.70 12.68
C PHE A 203 -13.66 -23.57 13.90
N SER A 204 -13.54 -24.41 14.94
CA SER A 204 -14.33 -24.25 16.17
C SER A 204 -13.93 -23.03 17.01
N LYS A 205 -12.75 -22.47 16.76
CA LYS A 205 -12.17 -21.33 17.51
C LYS A 205 -12.59 -19.96 16.95
N ILE A 206 -13.51 -19.95 16.00
CA ILE A 206 -13.88 -18.75 15.25
C ILE A 206 -14.98 -18.01 15.99
N SER A 207 -14.76 -16.73 16.24
CA SER A 207 -15.84 -15.86 16.69
C SER A 207 -16.90 -15.80 15.58
N PRO A 208 -18.18 -16.14 15.87
CA PRO A 208 -19.27 -16.03 14.91
C PRO A 208 -19.39 -14.62 14.31
N LEU A 209 -19.01 -13.59 15.08
CA LEU A 209 -18.97 -12.19 14.65
C LEU A 209 -17.96 -11.95 13.52
N PHE A 210 -16.82 -12.65 13.54
CA PHE A 210 -15.81 -12.51 12.51
C PHE A 210 -16.28 -13.12 11.18
N LEU A 211 -16.83 -14.34 11.23
CA LEU A 211 -17.40 -15.01 10.06
C LEU A 211 -18.59 -14.21 9.50
N GLY A 212 -19.48 -13.73 10.38
CA GLY A 212 -20.63 -12.92 10.00
C GLY A 212 -20.22 -11.59 9.37
N GLY A 213 -19.21 -10.91 9.93
CA GLY A 213 -18.68 -9.66 9.38
C GLY A 213 -18.05 -9.84 7.99
N THR A 214 -17.18 -10.83 7.82
CA THR A 214 -16.57 -11.13 6.51
C THR A 214 -17.62 -11.53 5.47
N ALA A 215 -18.57 -12.41 5.85
CA ALA A 215 -19.65 -12.81 4.95
C ALA A 215 -20.54 -11.62 4.56
N PHE A 216 -20.88 -10.74 5.51
CA PHE A 216 -21.66 -9.54 5.25
C PHE A 216 -20.95 -8.59 4.28
N ILE A 217 -19.68 -8.27 4.51
CA ILE A 217 -18.93 -7.36 3.64
C ILE A 217 -18.77 -7.98 2.24
N SER A 218 -18.47 -9.27 2.15
CA SER A 218 -18.38 -9.97 0.87
C SER A 218 -19.72 -9.99 0.13
N ALA A 219 -20.83 -10.23 0.82
CA ALA A 219 -22.17 -10.23 0.22
C ALA A 219 -22.55 -8.82 -0.26
N LEU A 220 -22.29 -7.79 0.55
CA LEU A 220 -22.51 -6.40 0.17
C LEU A 220 -21.70 -6.04 -1.08
N ALA A 221 -20.42 -6.42 -1.12
CA ALA A 221 -19.57 -6.20 -2.28
C ALA A 221 -20.11 -6.90 -3.54
N LEU A 222 -20.63 -8.13 -3.43
CA LEU A 222 -21.28 -8.82 -4.55
C LEU A 222 -22.57 -8.14 -5.01
N CYS A 223 -23.39 -7.63 -4.08
CA CYS A 223 -24.58 -6.84 -4.42
C CYS A 223 -24.21 -5.56 -5.18
N LEU A 224 -23.17 -4.84 -4.74
CA LEU A 224 -22.67 -3.65 -5.41
C LEU A 224 -22.08 -3.99 -6.78
N ALA A 225 -21.37 -5.13 -6.90
CA ALA A 225 -20.86 -5.62 -8.16
C ALA A 225 -22.00 -5.93 -9.15
N TRP A 226 -23.09 -6.53 -8.67
CA TRP A 226 -24.28 -6.80 -9.48
C TRP A 226 -25.00 -5.52 -9.90
N ALA A 227 -25.24 -4.59 -8.96
CA ALA A 227 -25.88 -3.31 -9.24
C ALA A 227 -25.11 -2.50 -10.30
N SER A 228 -23.78 -2.54 -10.27
CA SER A 228 -22.93 -1.86 -11.27
C SER A 228 -23.01 -2.44 -12.69
N GLN A 229 -23.70 -3.57 -12.90
CA GLN A 229 -23.96 -4.09 -14.26
C GLN A 229 -25.02 -3.26 -14.99
N ALA A 230 -25.94 -2.62 -14.26
CA ALA A 230 -27.01 -1.80 -14.84
C ALA A 230 -26.51 -0.47 -15.42
N GLU A 231 -25.26 -0.09 -15.15
CA GLU A 231 -24.66 1.17 -15.60
C GLU A 231 -23.78 1.00 -16.85
N ALA A 232 -23.60 -0.23 -17.38
CA ALA A 232 -22.88 -0.41 -18.63
C ALA A 232 -23.76 0.13 -19.77
N PRO A 233 -23.37 1.22 -20.46
CA PRO A 233 -24.13 1.69 -21.62
C PRO A 233 -24.19 0.54 -22.63
N GLU A 234 -25.39 0.26 -23.16
CA GLU A 234 -25.55 -0.59 -24.34
C GLU A 234 -24.63 0.02 -25.40
N GLU A 235 -23.49 -0.64 -25.68
CA GLU A 235 -22.63 -0.28 -26.79
C GLU A 235 -23.53 -0.35 -28.04
N SER A 236 -23.94 0.83 -28.50
CA SER A 236 -24.81 0.97 -29.65
C SER A 236 -24.11 0.32 -30.83
N GLU A 237 -24.66 -0.79 -31.31
CA GLU A 237 -24.23 -1.44 -32.55
C GLU A 237 -24.23 -0.40 -33.69
N SER A 238 -23.03 0.04 -34.09
CA SER A 238 -22.80 0.91 -35.25
C SER A 238 -21.87 0.22 -36.24
#